data_AF-A0A143HPW1-F1
#
_entry.id   AF-A0A143HPW1-F1
#
_cell.length_a   1.000
_cell.length_b   1.000
_cell.length_c   1.000
_cell.angle_alpha   90.00
_cell.angle_beta   90.00
_cell.angle_gamma   90.00
#
_symmetry.space_group_name_H-M   'P 1'
#
loop_
_entity.id
_entity.type
_entity.pdbx_description
1 polymer ?
#
loop_
_entity_poly.entity_id
_entity_poly.type
_entity_poly.pdbx_seq_one_letter_code
_entity_poly.pdbx_strand_id
1 'polypeptide(L)'
;MNELLTAASVLLAITGVLYALWHDDIVNAISMVMPQHKENRGEFKNNLKSVLWSRAIPLLLATLCIMLVYLPPSIGIIASSVKGYSSFGFGNFHNYDPIATSFVLVEVFTSVLAIQSIVYVWKLISKLRESER
;
A
#
# COMPACT_ATOMS: atom_id res chain seq x y z
N MET A 1 9.39 7.20 20.62
CA MET A 1 9.21 5.98 19.79
C MET A 1 7.83 5.36 19.95
N ASN A 2 7.29 5.19 21.18
CA ASN A 2 5.92 4.69 21.36
C ASN A 2 4.86 5.52 20.61
N GLU A 3 4.95 6.85 20.63
CA GLU A 3 4.00 7.70 19.89
C GLU A 3 4.07 7.51 18.36
N LEU A 4 5.29 7.35 17.81
CA LEU A 4 5.46 7.05 16.38
C LEU A 4 4.90 5.68 16.01
N LEU A 5 5.14 4.66 16.84
CA LEU A 5 4.59 3.33 16.65
C LEU A 5 3.06 3.35 16.70
N THR A 6 2.48 4.03 17.69
CA THR A 6 1.03 4.17 17.81
C THR A 6 0.45 4.89 16.59
N ALA A 7 1.06 6.00 16.14
CA ALA A 7 0.61 6.72 14.95
C ALA A 7 0.66 5.86 13.68
N ALA A 8 1.80 5.19 13.43
CA ALA A 8 1.96 4.30 12.28
C ALA A 8 0.96 3.14 12.31
N SER A 9 0.73 2.54 13.49
CA SER A 9 -0.21 1.43 13.67
C SER A 9 -1.66 1.85 13.40
N VAL A 10 -2.05 3.05 13.87
CA VAL A 10 -3.39 3.59 13.61
C VAL A 10 -3.57 3.88 12.11
N LEU A 11 -2.56 4.45 11.45
CA LEU A 11 -2.61 4.71 10.01
C LEU A 11 -2.67 3.42 9.19
N LEU A 12 -1.92 2.39 9.58
CA LEU A 12 -2.02 1.05 9.00
C LEU A 12 -3.43 0.46 9.22
N ALA A 13 -4.02 0.62 10.41
CA ALA A 13 -5.38 0.14 10.67
C ALA A 13 -6.41 0.83 9.78
N ILE A 14 -6.35 2.17 9.66
CA ILE A 14 -7.25 2.95 8.81
C ILE A 14 -7.10 2.51 7.35
N THR A 15 -5.87 2.41 6.84
CA THR A 15 -5.64 1.96 5.45
C THR A 15 -6.03 0.51 5.23
N GLY A 16 -5.87 -0.37 6.23
CA GLY A 16 -6.35 -1.75 6.19
C GLY A 16 -7.88 -1.83 6.06
N VAL A 17 -8.62 -0.98 6.78
CA VAL A 17 -10.08 -0.89 6.66
C VAL A 17 -10.49 -0.37 5.29
N LEU A 18 -9.84 0.69 4.79
CA LEU A 18 -10.12 1.22 3.44
C LEU A 18 -9.80 0.20 2.36
N TYR A 19 -8.70 -0.53 2.51
CA TYR A 19 -8.33 -1.62 1.63
C TYR A 19 -9.42 -2.70 1.64
N ALA A 20 -9.84 -3.19 2.80
CA ALA A 20 -10.88 -4.21 2.90
C ALA A 20 -12.22 -3.76 2.29
N LEU A 21 -12.59 -2.50 2.49
CA LEU A 21 -13.84 -1.94 1.96
C LEU A 21 -13.83 -1.82 0.43
N TRP A 22 -12.69 -1.46 -0.16
CA TRP A 22 -12.59 -1.16 -1.59
C TRP A 22 -11.98 -2.27 -2.43
N HIS A 23 -11.43 -3.31 -1.80
CA HIS A 23 -10.72 -4.39 -2.48
C HIS A 23 -11.60 -5.09 -3.51
N ASP A 24 -12.76 -5.59 -3.09
CA ASP A 24 -13.66 -6.37 -3.96
C ASP A 24 -14.13 -5.53 -5.14
N ASP A 25 -14.49 -4.28 -4.88
CA ASP A 25 -14.87 -3.31 -5.89
C ASP A 25 -13.78 -3.09 -6.97
N ILE A 26 -12.53 -2.94 -6.54
CA ILE A 26 -11.38 -2.77 -7.44
C ILE A 26 -11.13 -4.04 -8.25
N VAL A 27 -11.15 -5.20 -7.59
CA VAL A 27 -10.94 -6.51 -8.24
C VAL A 27 -12.03 -6.79 -9.26
N ASN A 28 -13.30 -6.50 -8.93
CA ASN A 28 -14.44 -6.66 -9.82
C ASN A 28 -14.33 -5.76 -11.06
N ALA A 29 -13.91 -4.50 -10.89
CA ALA A 29 -13.64 -3.61 -12.01
C ALA A 29 -12.50 -4.15 -12.90
N ILE A 30 -11.43 -4.67 -12.29
CA ILE A 30 -10.30 -5.29 -13.01
C ILE A 30 -10.70 -6.59 -13.72
N SER A 31 -11.67 -7.37 -13.21
CA SER A 31 -12.12 -8.62 -13.82
C SER A 31 -13.28 -8.47 -14.81
N MET A 32 -13.96 -7.31 -14.83
CA MET A 32 -15.11 -7.06 -15.70
C MET A 32 -14.82 -7.33 -17.19
N VAL A 33 -15.64 -8.14 -17.86
CA VAL A 33 -15.43 -8.49 -19.27
C VAL A 33 -15.73 -7.28 -20.16
N MET A 34 -14.84 -7.00 -21.12
CA MET A 34 -15.03 -5.90 -22.06
C MET A 34 -16.21 -6.20 -23.00
N PRO A 35 -17.22 -5.30 -23.11
CA PRO A 35 -18.35 -5.53 -23.99
C PRO A 35 -17.92 -5.53 -25.46
N GLN A 36 -18.42 -6.51 -26.22
CA GLN A 36 -18.14 -6.65 -27.66
C GLN A 36 -18.74 -5.50 -28.49
N HIS A 37 -19.91 -5.00 -28.07
CA HIS A 37 -20.62 -3.92 -28.76
C HIS A 37 -20.07 -2.55 -28.33
N LYS A 38 -19.72 -1.71 -29.33
CA LYS A 38 -19.12 -0.39 -29.09
C LYS A 38 -20.02 0.55 -28.29
N GLU A 39 -21.33 0.44 -28.43
CA GLU A 39 -22.33 1.29 -27.74
C GLU A 39 -22.28 1.11 -26.21
N ASN A 40 -22.02 -0.11 -25.72
CA ASN A 40 -21.93 -0.39 -24.29
C ASN A 40 -20.57 -0.08 -23.68
N ARG A 41 -19.58 0.36 -24.48
CA ARG A 41 -18.25 0.72 -23.97
C ARG A 41 -18.26 2.00 -23.14
N GLY A 42 -19.26 2.88 -23.31
CA GLY A 42 -19.38 4.12 -22.55
C GLY A 42 -19.60 3.87 -21.05
N GLU A 43 -20.58 3.04 -20.70
CA GLU A 43 -20.87 2.69 -19.31
C GLU A 43 -19.73 1.92 -18.66
N PHE A 44 -19.10 1.01 -19.39
CA PHE A 44 -17.91 0.28 -18.95
C PHE A 44 -16.76 1.23 -18.58
N LYS A 45 -16.46 2.22 -19.42
CA LYS A 45 -15.42 3.23 -19.15
C LYS A 45 -15.76 4.10 -17.95
N ASN A 46 -17.02 4.50 -17.83
CA ASN A 46 -17.47 5.32 -16.70
C ASN A 46 -17.37 4.56 -15.38
N ASN A 47 -17.70 3.26 -15.38
CA ASN A 47 -17.52 2.40 -14.21
C ASN A 47 -16.03 2.29 -13.83
N LEU A 48 -15.16 1.96 -14.79
CA LEU A 48 -13.70 1.87 -14.53
C LEU A 48 -13.12 3.19 -14.01
N LYS A 49 -13.50 4.34 -14.61
CA LYS A 49 -13.06 5.67 -14.16
C LYS A 49 -13.59 5.99 -12.76
N SER A 50 -14.85 5.65 -12.49
CA SER A 50 -15.44 5.84 -11.17
C SER A 50 -14.65 5.07 -10.11
N VAL A 51 -14.40 3.78 -10.31
CA VAL A 51 -13.64 2.95 -9.37
C VAL A 51 -12.19 3.42 -9.24
N LEU A 52 -11.56 3.85 -10.34
CA LEU A 52 -10.21 4.40 -10.31
C LEU A 52 -10.11 5.65 -9.44
N TRP A 53 -10.98 6.64 -9.64
CA TRP A 53 -10.91 7.94 -8.96
C TRP A 53 -11.50 7.95 -7.56
N SER A 54 -12.53 7.15 -7.29
CA SER A 54 -13.20 7.14 -5.98
C SER A 54 -12.57 6.19 -4.97
N ARG A 55 -11.85 5.16 -5.43
CA ARG A 55 -11.36 4.06 -4.57
C ARG A 55 -9.86 3.83 -4.74
N ALA A 56 -9.42 3.48 -5.96
CA ALA A 56 -8.04 3.05 -6.18
C ALA A 56 -7.00 4.17 -5.99
N ILE A 57 -7.25 5.37 -6.52
CA ILE A 57 -6.36 6.53 -6.37
C ILE A 57 -6.30 7.01 -4.90
N PRO A 58 -7.44 7.22 -4.19
CA PRO A 58 -7.39 7.58 -2.77
C PRO A 58 -6.64 6.57 -1.91
N LEU A 59 -6.83 5.26 -2.15
CA LEU A 59 -6.12 4.21 -1.45
C LEU A 59 -4.62 4.23 -1.72
N LEU A 60 -4.23 4.43 -2.99
CA LEU A 60 -2.84 4.57 -3.38
C LEU A 60 -2.21 5.78 -2.69
N LEU A 61 -2.84 6.95 -2.75
CA LEU A 61 -2.31 8.16 -2.13
C LEU A 61 -2.15 8.00 -0.61
N ALA A 62 -3.14 7.42 0.06
CA ALA A 62 -3.07 7.18 1.50
C ALA A 62 -1.88 6.27 1.85
N THR A 63 -1.82 5.09 1.24
CA THR A 63 -0.78 4.08 1.54
C THR A 63 0.62 4.57 1.14
N LEU A 64 0.75 5.25 0.01
CA LEU A 64 2.02 5.76 -0.50
C LEU A 64 2.54 6.94 0.33
N CYS A 65 1.67 7.85 0.78
CA CYS A 65 2.05 8.93 1.69
C CYS A 65 2.55 8.38 3.03
N ILE A 66 1.84 7.41 3.61
CA ILE A 66 2.23 6.81 4.90
C ILE A 66 3.59 6.12 4.76
N MET A 67 3.77 5.30 3.71
CA MET A 67 5.05 4.67 3.41
C MET A 67 6.17 5.71 3.29
N LEU A 68 6.01 6.75 2.47
CA LEU A 68 7.08 7.75 2.29
C LEU A 68 7.43 8.52 3.57
N VAL A 69 6.47 8.74 4.46
CA VAL A 69 6.70 9.42 5.75
C VAL A 69 7.48 8.54 6.72
N TYR A 70 7.18 7.25 6.81
CA TYR A 70 7.76 6.35 7.80
C TYR A 70 8.94 5.49 7.27
N LEU A 71 9.19 5.52 5.96
CA LEU A 71 10.32 4.84 5.34
C LEU A 71 11.69 5.34 5.84
N PRO A 72 11.98 6.67 5.92
CA PRO A 72 13.29 7.12 6.38
C PRO A 72 13.63 6.71 7.83
N PRO A 73 12.71 6.88 8.83
CA PRO A 73 12.93 6.37 10.17
C PRO A 73 13.17 4.85 10.20
N SER A 74 12.42 4.08 9.40
CA SER A 74 12.56 2.62 9.33
C SER A 74 13.92 2.20 8.77
N ILE A 75 14.41 2.86 7.72
CA ILE A 75 15.76 2.62 7.20
C ILE A 75 16.82 2.94 8.26
N GLY A 76 16.64 4.01 9.03
CA GLY A 76 17.55 4.36 10.14
C GLY A 76 17.63 3.27 11.21
N ILE A 77 16.48 2.69 11.59
CA ILE A 77 16.40 1.59 12.55
C ILE A 77 17.08 0.33 12.00
N ILE A 78 16.80 -0.03 10.75
CA ILE A 78 17.41 -1.20 10.09
C ILE A 78 18.92 -1.03 9.99
N ALA A 79 19.40 0.12 9.52
CA ALA A 79 20.83 0.39 9.38
C ALA A 79 21.55 0.36 10.73
N SER A 80 20.93 0.90 11.78
CA SER A 80 21.49 0.86 13.15
C SER A 80 21.56 -0.57 13.68
N SER A 81 20.54 -1.38 13.40
CA SER A 81 20.49 -2.79 13.78
C SER A 81 21.56 -3.61 13.06
N VAL A 82 21.76 -3.39 11.76
CA VAL A 82 22.80 -4.04 10.95
C VAL A 82 24.20 -3.67 11.44
N LYS A 83 24.45 -2.39 11.75
CA LYS A 83 25.73 -1.93 12.32
C LYS A 83 25.98 -2.54 13.71
N GLY A 84 24.95 -2.66 14.55
CA GLY A 84 25.05 -3.31 15.85
C GLY A 84 25.43 -4.79 15.72
N TYR A 85 24.84 -5.49 14.75
CA TYR A 85 25.18 -6.88 14.46
C TYR A 85 26.61 -7.05 13.94
N SER A 86 27.08 -6.18 13.05
CA SER A 86 28.45 -6.24 12.53
C SER A 86 29.52 -5.96 13.58
N SER A 87 29.22 -5.14 14.60
CA SER A 87 30.19 -4.72 15.61
C SER A 87 30.24 -5.64 16.83
N PHE A 88 29.14 -6.26 17.23
CA PHE A 88 29.04 -7.06 18.47
C PHE A 88 28.60 -8.52 18.27
N GLY A 89 28.30 -8.93 17.04
CA GLY A 89 27.87 -10.30 16.71
C GLY A 89 26.61 -10.73 17.47
N PHE A 90 26.50 -12.02 17.79
CA PHE A 90 25.37 -12.60 18.55
C PHE A 90 25.25 -12.08 19.99
N GLY A 91 26.28 -11.41 20.54
CA GLY A 91 26.24 -10.79 21.87
C GLY A 91 25.32 -9.57 21.96
N ASN A 92 24.91 -9.00 20.82
CA ASN A 92 24.05 -7.83 20.75
C ASN A 92 22.55 -8.13 20.98
N PHE A 93 22.18 -9.39 21.23
CA PHE A 93 20.80 -9.78 21.58
C PHE A 93 20.28 -9.03 22.82
N HIS A 94 21.17 -8.60 23.71
CA HIS A 94 20.81 -7.83 24.91
C HIS A 94 20.32 -6.40 24.59
N ASN A 95 20.67 -5.86 23.42
CA ASN A 95 20.23 -4.54 22.95
C ASN A 95 19.06 -4.63 21.95
N TYR A 96 18.37 -5.76 21.90
CA TYR A 96 17.20 -5.93 21.05
C TYR A 96 16.07 -4.99 21.50
N ASP A 97 15.62 -4.11 20.61
CA ASP A 97 14.50 -3.21 20.85
C ASP A 97 13.22 -3.76 20.18
N PRO A 98 12.27 -4.32 20.95
CA PRO A 98 11.02 -4.83 20.40
C PRO A 98 10.11 -3.74 19.82
N ILE A 99 10.18 -2.51 20.34
CA ILE A 99 9.36 -1.38 19.89
C ILE A 99 9.84 -0.92 18.51
N ALA A 100 11.15 -0.77 18.34
CA ALA A 100 11.75 -0.42 17.05
C ALA A 100 11.46 -1.48 15.97
N THR A 101 11.54 -2.76 16.35
CA THR A 101 11.26 -3.88 15.43
C THR A 101 9.78 -3.91 15.04
N SER A 102 8.88 -3.68 16.00
CA SER A 102 7.43 -3.59 15.72
C SER A 102 7.11 -2.44 14.77
N PHE A 103 7.78 -1.30 14.92
CA PHE A 103 7.61 -0.16 14.02
C PHE A 103 8.02 -0.50 12.59
N VAL A 104 9.19 -1.14 12.40
CA VAL A 104 9.63 -1.60 11.08
C VAL A 104 8.62 -2.59 10.49
N LEU A 105 8.05 -3.49 11.29
CA LEU A 105 7.05 -4.44 10.82
C LEU A 105 5.77 -3.76 10.30
N VAL A 106 5.27 -2.75 11.03
CA VAL A 106 4.14 -1.92 10.59
C VAL A 106 4.44 -1.22 9.27
N GLU A 107 5.66 -0.71 9.11
CA GLU A 107 6.09 -0.07 7.86
C GLU A 107 6.17 -1.06 6.70
N VAL A 108 6.64 -2.29 6.95
CA VAL A 108 6.67 -3.35 5.94
C VAL A 108 5.26 -3.68 5.45
N PHE A 109 4.29 -3.83 6.36
CA PHE A 109 2.90 -4.07 5.95
C PHE A 109 2.29 -2.90 5.18
N THR A 110 2.57 -1.67 5.60
CA THR A 110 2.15 -0.47 4.87
C THR A 110 2.75 -0.42 3.48
N SER A 111 4.04 -0.75 3.34
CA SER A 111 4.73 -0.80 2.05
C SER A 111 4.13 -1.85 1.11
N VAL A 112 3.75 -3.02 1.63
CA VAL A 112 3.05 -4.05 0.85
C VAL A 112 1.70 -3.53 0.33
N LEU A 113 0.92 -2.85 1.17
CA LEU A 113 -0.36 -2.24 0.75
C LEU A 113 -0.15 -1.14 -0.30
N ALA A 114 0.91 -0.33 -0.16
CA ALA A 114 1.25 0.70 -1.14
C ALA A 114 1.60 0.09 -2.50
N ILE A 115 2.47 -0.93 -2.52
CA ILE A 115 2.83 -1.66 -3.74
C ILE A 115 1.59 -2.29 -4.40
N GLN A 116 0.74 -2.96 -3.62
CA GLN A 116 -0.48 -3.56 -4.13
C GLN A 116 -1.42 -2.50 -4.73
N SER A 117 -1.54 -1.34 -4.10
CA SER A 117 -2.36 -0.23 -4.58
C SER A 117 -1.83 0.35 -5.90
N ILE A 118 -0.50 0.43 -6.07
CA ILE A 118 0.14 0.80 -7.35
C ILE A 118 -0.28 -0.18 -8.44
N VAL A 119 -0.22 -1.50 -8.16
CA VAL A 119 -0.60 -2.54 -9.10
C VAL A 119 -2.07 -2.42 -9.51
N TYR A 120 -2.99 -2.13 -8.57
CA TYR A 120 -4.39 -1.92 -8.88
C TYR A 120 -4.64 -0.73 -9.80
N VAL A 121 -4.05 0.42 -9.47
CA VAL A 121 -4.15 1.62 -10.29
C VAL A 121 -3.60 1.35 -11.69
N TRP A 122 -2.45 0.68 -11.78
CA TRP A 122 -1.85 0.36 -13.07
C TRP A 122 -2.72 -0.59 -13.91
N LYS A 123 -3.28 -1.64 -13.31
CA LYS A 123 -4.21 -2.56 -13.99
C LYS A 123 -5.46 -1.83 -14.49
N LEU A 124 -6.08 -0.99 -13.67
CA LEU A 124 -7.25 -0.20 -14.07
C LEU A 124 -6.94 0.77 -15.22
N ILE A 125 -5.80 1.46 -15.17
CA ILE A 125 -5.38 2.37 -16.25
C ILE A 125 -5.10 1.61 -17.54
N SER A 126 -4.41 0.46 -17.46
CA SER A 126 -4.11 -0.37 -18.63
C SER A 126 -5.39 -0.83 -19.33
N LYS A 127 -6.36 -1.29 -18.54
CA LYS A 127 -7.67 -1.75 -19.03
C LYS A 127 -8.50 -0.61 -19.61
N LEU A 128 -8.45 0.58 -19.00
CA LEU A 128 -9.12 1.77 -19.53
C LEU A 128 -8.52 2.17 -20.90
N ARG A 129 -7.19 2.11 -21.04
CA ARG A 129 -6.49 2.40 -22.30
C ARG A 129 -6.79 1.36 -23.39
N GLU A 130 -6.91 0.08 -23.04
CA GLU A 130 -7.34 -0.96 -23.98
C GLU A 130 -8.77 -0.72 -24.48
N SER A 131 -9.65 -0.21 -23.60
CA SER A 131 -11.02 0.16 -23.98
C SER A 131 -11.11 1.36 -24.93
N GLU A 132 -10.08 2.20 -24.96
CA GLU A 132 -9.96 3.33 -25.89
C GLU A 132 -9.47 2.92 -27.30
N ARG A 133 -8.86 1.74 -27.45
CA ARG A 133 -8.48 1.16 -28.74
C ARG A 133 -9.63 0.41 -29.40
#